data_AF-A0A2K5MAG9-F1
#
_entry.id   AF-A0A2K5MAG9-F1
#
_cell.length_a   1.000
_cell.length_b   1.000
_cell.length_c   1.000
_cell.angle_alpha   90.00
_cell.angle_beta   90.00
_cell.angle_gamma   90.00
#
_symmetry.space_group_name_H-M   'P 1'
#
loop_
_entity.id
_entity.type
_entity.pdbx_description
1 polymer ?
#
loop_
_entity_poly.entity_id
_entity_poly.type
_entity_poly.pdbx_seq_one_letter_code
_entity_poly.pdbx_strand_id
1 'polypeptide(L)'
;MATQANSLSYAGCNFLRQRLVLSTLSGRPVKIRKIRARDDNPGLRDFEASFIRLLDKITNGSRIEINQTGTTLYYQPGLLYGGSVEHDCSVLRGIGYYLESLLCLAPFMKHPLKIVLRGVTNDQIDPSVSIENKPWCGFCFVSCHNPTCETKVPHKAFYFKCIFLLLFTLRFRG
;
A
#
# COMPACT_ATOMS: atom_id res chain seq x y z
N MET A 1 -24.62 -6.09 -16.10
CA MET A 1 -24.14 -4.90 -16.83
C MET A 1 -22.79 -4.51 -16.27
N ALA A 2 -21.69 -4.79 -16.98
CA ALA A 2 -20.38 -4.29 -16.59
C ALA A 2 -20.33 -2.79 -16.92
N THR A 3 -20.42 -1.94 -15.91
CA THR A 3 -20.18 -0.51 -16.06
C THR A 3 -18.79 -0.31 -16.64
N GLN A 4 -18.67 0.38 -17.77
CA GLN A 4 -17.38 0.83 -18.27
C GLN A 4 -16.78 1.77 -17.22
N ALA A 5 -15.93 1.21 -16.35
CA ALA A 5 -15.32 1.96 -15.27
C ALA A 5 -14.38 2.99 -15.88
N ASN A 6 -14.80 4.25 -15.88
CA ASN A 6 -14.00 5.38 -16.31
C ASN A 6 -12.67 5.37 -15.52
N SER A 7 -11.57 5.02 -16.19
CA SER A 7 -10.27 4.91 -15.55
C SER A 7 -9.80 6.28 -15.09
N LEU A 8 -9.48 6.42 -13.80
CA LEU A 8 -9.05 7.68 -13.23
C LEU A 8 -7.61 7.97 -13.65
N SER A 9 -7.38 9.09 -14.34
CA SER A 9 -6.04 9.47 -14.80
C SER A 9 -5.42 10.50 -13.85
N TYR A 10 -4.25 10.20 -13.30
CA TYR A 10 -3.44 11.11 -12.50
C TYR A 10 -2.09 11.38 -13.15
N ALA A 11 -1.44 12.47 -12.73
CA ALA A 11 -0.07 12.79 -13.10
C ALA A 11 0.83 12.91 -11.87
N GLY A 12 2.12 12.62 -12.05
CA GLY A 12 3.17 12.78 -11.05
C GLY A 12 3.31 11.62 -10.07
N CYS A 13 4.37 11.67 -9.26
CA CYS A 13 4.72 10.65 -8.25
C CYS A 13 4.12 10.92 -6.86
N ASN A 14 3.54 12.11 -6.64
CA ASN A 14 3.01 12.49 -5.33
C ASN A 14 1.84 11.60 -4.92
N PHE A 15 1.86 11.16 -3.66
CA PHE A 15 0.81 10.32 -3.05
C PHE A 15 0.51 9.02 -3.80
N LEU A 16 1.53 8.41 -4.43
CA LEU A 16 1.37 7.16 -5.20
C LEU A 16 0.78 6.03 -4.35
N ARG A 17 1.25 5.86 -3.10
CA ARG A 17 0.70 4.87 -2.16
C ARG A 17 -0.80 5.06 -1.93
N GLN A 18 -1.18 6.27 -1.53
CA GLN A 18 -2.56 6.59 -1.21
C GLN A 18 -3.45 6.37 -2.43
N ARG A 19 -3.05 6.85 -3.61
CA ARG A 19 -3.81 6.64 -4.85
C ARG A 19 -4.06 5.16 -5.14
N LEU A 20 -3.06 4.31 -4.96
CA LEU A 20 -3.20 2.86 -5.15
C LEU A 20 -4.10 2.23 -4.10
N VAL A 21 -3.91 2.53 -2.81
CA VAL A 21 -4.78 2.02 -1.73
C VAL A 21 -6.24 2.42 -1.96
N LEU A 22 -6.48 3.68 -2.34
CA LEU A 22 -7.83 4.18 -2.64
C LEU A 22 -8.44 3.55 -3.88
N SER A 23 -7.63 3.28 -4.90
CA SER A 23 -8.04 2.52 -6.07
C SER A 23 -8.51 1.12 -5.63
N THR A 24 -7.72 0.43 -4.81
CA THR A 24 -8.07 -0.89 -4.26
C THR A 24 -9.36 -0.87 -3.44
N LEU A 25 -9.52 0.12 -2.55
CA LEU A 25 -10.72 0.26 -1.72
C LEU A 25 -11.97 0.64 -2.53
N SER A 26 -11.82 1.43 -3.59
CA SER A 26 -12.94 1.88 -4.43
C SER A 26 -13.27 0.91 -5.57
N GLY A 27 -12.40 -0.06 -5.85
CA GLY A 27 -12.52 -0.97 -7.00
C GLY A 27 -12.42 -0.27 -8.36
N ARG A 28 -11.86 0.96 -8.42
CA ARG A 28 -11.79 1.75 -9.65
C ARG A 28 -10.39 1.71 -10.27
N PRO A 29 -10.25 1.44 -11.57
CA PRO A 29 -8.95 1.43 -12.23
C PRO A 29 -8.34 2.84 -12.27
N VAL A 30 -7.02 2.91 -12.13
CA VAL A 30 -6.22 4.14 -12.09
C VAL A 30 -5.09 4.07 -13.10
N LYS A 31 -4.84 5.19 -13.79
CA LYS A 31 -3.68 5.39 -14.67
C LYS A 31 -2.86 6.58 -14.17
N ILE A 32 -1.61 6.35 -13.76
CA ILE A 32 -0.69 7.39 -13.33
C ILE A 32 0.33 7.63 -14.44
N ARG A 33 0.43 8.88 -14.91
CA ARG A 33 1.35 9.31 -15.98
C ARG A 33 2.42 10.25 -15.43
N LYS A 34 3.51 10.42 -16.18
CA LYS A 34 4.59 11.38 -15.88
C LYS A 34 5.19 11.19 -14.47
N ILE A 35 5.43 9.93 -14.08
CA ILE A 35 6.13 9.61 -12.82
C ILE A 35 7.60 9.99 -12.98
N ARG A 36 8.05 11.02 -12.25
CA ARG A 36 9.44 11.55 -12.27
C ARG A 36 9.99 11.78 -13.69
N ALA A 37 9.15 12.23 -14.62
CA ALA A 37 9.57 12.40 -16.01
C ALA A 37 10.61 13.51 -16.24
N ARG A 38 10.93 14.31 -15.21
CA ARG A 38 11.88 15.42 -15.25
C ARG A 38 13.15 15.17 -14.42
N ASP A 39 13.23 14.04 -13.71
CA ASP A 39 14.39 13.71 -12.87
C ASP A 39 15.45 12.99 -13.72
N ASP A 40 16.71 13.00 -13.27
CA ASP A 40 17.82 12.30 -13.94
C ASP A 40 17.59 10.79 -14.06
N ASN A 41 16.83 10.22 -13.11
CA ASN A 41 16.41 8.82 -13.10
C ASN A 41 14.87 8.74 -13.22
N PRO A 42 14.34 8.74 -14.46
CA PRO A 42 12.90 8.77 -14.68
C PRO A 42 12.22 7.45 -14.30
N GLY A 43 10.96 7.56 -13.85
CA GLY A 43 10.10 6.41 -13.59
C GLY A 43 9.89 6.06 -12.11
N LEU A 44 9.40 4.84 -11.90
CA LEU A 44 9.16 4.24 -10.58
C LEU A 44 10.49 3.88 -9.92
N ARG A 45 10.58 4.09 -8.61
CA ARG A 45 11.71 3.62 -7.80
C ARG A 45 11.48 2.18 -7.36
N ASP A 46 12.54 1.49 -6.94
CA ASP A 46 12.47 0.07 -6.54
C ASP A 46 11.49 -0.18 -5.39
N PHE A 47 11.41 0.74 -4.42
CA PHE A 47 10.45 0.62 -3.32
C PHE A 47 8.99 0.77 -3.77
N GLU A 48 8.72 1.56 -4.82
CA GLU A 48 7.38 1.70 -5.39
C GLU A 48 7.01 0.47 -6.20
N ALA A 49 7.96 -0.06 -6.99
CA ALA A 49 7.79 -1.31 -7.71
C ALA A 49 7.55 -2.49 -6.75
N SER A 50 8.30 -2.55 -5.64
CA SER A 50 8.08 -3.52 -4.57
C SER A 50 6.69 -3.39 -3.95
N PHE A 51 6.24 -2.16 -3.68
CA PHE A 51 4.91 -1.90 -3.14
C PHE A 51 3.79 -2.35 -4.09
N ILE A 52 3.94 -2.10 -5.39
CA ILE A 52 2.99 -2.54 -6.41
C ILE A 52 2.94 -4.08 -6.48
N ARG A 53 4.10 -4.75 -6.39
CA ARG A 53 4.17 -6.23 -6.30
C ARG A 53 3.51 -6.76 -5.03
N LEU A 54 3.63 -6.06 -3.91
CA LEU A 54 2.94 -6.42 -2.68
C LEU A 54 1.41 -6.35 -2.85
N LEU A 55 0.89 -5.29 -3.49
CA LEU A 55 -0.53 -5.17 -3.80
C LEU A 55 -1.03 -6.33 -4.67
N ASP A 56 -0.24 -6.74 -5.65
CA ASP A 56 -0.56 -7.88 -6.51
C ASP A 56 -0.64 -9.20 -5.72
N LYS A 57 0.23 -9.41 -4.72
CA LYS A 57 0.19 -10.62 -3.88
C LYS A 57 -1.05 -10.70 -2.97
N ILE A 58 -1.56 -9.56 -2.49
CA ILE A 58 -2.71 -9.54 -1.56
C ILE A 58 -4.06 -9.45 -2.28
N THR A 59 -4.06 -9.09 -3.57
CA THR A 59 -5.25 -9.02 -4.41
C THR A 59 -5.28 -10.20 -5.38
N ASN A 60 -6.47 -10.66 -5.75
CA ASN A 60 -6.66 -11.70 -6.73
C ASN A 60 -7.37 -11.11 -7.96
N GLY A 61 -6.78 -11.31 -9.14
CA GLY A 61 -7.29 -10.75 -10.39
C GLY A 61 -6.98 -9.26 -10.60
N SER A 62 -5.96 -8.72 -9.93
CA SER A 62 -5.39 -7.41 -10.26
C SER A 62 -4.73 -7.44 -11.64
N ARG A 63 -4.80 -6.31 -12.36
CA ARG A 63 -4.07 -6.10 -13.60
C ARG A 63 -3.19 -4.88 -13.45
N ILE A 64 -1.88 -5.10 -13.57
CA ILE A 64 -0.86 -4.07 -13.38
C ILE A 64 -0.02 -4.00 -14.65
N GLU A 65 0.05 -2.83 -15.26
CA GLU A 65 0.86 -2.61 -16.45
C GLU A 65 1.80 -1.43 -16.22
N ILE A 66 3.08 -1.66 -16.47
CA ILE A 66 4.13 -0.66 -16.30
C ILE A 66 4.80 -0.47 -17.66
N ASN A 67 4.97 0.77 -18.08
CA ASN A 67 5.70 1.08 -19.31
C ASN A 67 7.18 0.70 -19.16
N GLN A 68 7.89 0.44 -20.27
CA GLN A 68 9.32 0.11 -20.27
C GLN A 68 10.17 1.13 -19.49
N THR A 69 9.82 2.41 -19.57
CA THR A 69 10.51 3.51 -18.87
C THR A 69 10.02 3.74 -17.43
N GLY A 70 9.01 2.99 -16.95
CA GLY A 70 8.44 3.18 -15.61
C GLY A 70 7.71 4.51 -15.38
N THR A 71 7.58 5.36 -16.40
CA THR A 71 6.97 6.70 -16.30
C THR A 71 5.44 6.69 -16.30
N THR A 72 4.84 5.57 -16.70
CA THR A 72 3.39 5.36 -16.72
C THR A 72 3.05 4.02 -16.10
N LEU A 73 2.09 4.05 -15.18
CA LEU A 73 1.54 2.91 -14.45
C LEU A 73 0.04 2.84 -14.70
N TYR A 74 -0.46 1.68 -15.09
CA TYR A 74 -1.88 1.35 -15.07
C TYR A 74 -2.10 0.29 -13.99
N TYR A 75 -3.03 0.58 -13.09
CA TYR A 75 -3.39 -0.30 -11.98
C TYR A 75 -4.90 -0.49 -11.99
N GLN A 76 -5.32 -1.73 -12.18
CA GLN A 76 -6.70 -2.16 -12.03
C GLN A 76 -6.78 -3.09 -10.83
N PRO A 77 -7.48 -2.68 -9.75
CA PRO A 77 -7.56 -3.45 -8.53
C PRO A 77 -8.37 -4.74 -8.72
N GLY A 78 -7.91 -5.82 -8.09
CA GLY A 78 -8.63 -7.08 -7.99
C GLY A 78 -9.41 -7.21 -6.67
N LEU A 79 -9.87 -8.42 -6.37
CA LEU A 79 -10.54 -8.73 -5.10
C LEU A 79 -9.51 -8.89 -3.98
N LEU A 80 -9.72 -8.26 -2.83
CA LEU A 80 -8.88 -8.42 -1.65
C LEU A 80 -9.09 -9.81 -1.02
N TYR A 81 -8.11 -10.69 -1.18
CA TYR A 81 -8.23 -12.07 -0.70
C TYR A 81 -7.60 -12.27 0.68
N GLY A 82 -6.43 -11.66 0.93
CA GLY A 82 -5.65 -11.89 2.15
C GLY A 82 -4.97 -13.27 2.16
N GLY A 83 -4.64 -13.78 3.35
CA GLY A 83 -3.94 -15.07 3.54
C GLY A 83 -2.50 -14.93 4.05
N SER A 84 -1.68 -15.96 3.82
CA SER A 84 -0.26 -15.96 4.18
C SER A 84 0.58 -15.42 3.03
N VAL A 85 1.27 -14.30 3.25
CA VAL A 85 2.08 -13.64 2.23
C VAL A 85 3.48 -13.38 2.76
N GLU A 86 4.49 -13.68 1.95
CA GLU A 86 5.87 -13.26 2.22
C GLU A 86 6.29 -12.20 1.20
N HIS A 87 6.91 -11.12 1.67
CA HIS A 87 7.37 -10.04 0.82
C HIS A 87 8.73 -9.51 1.27
N ASP A 88 9.67 -9.52 0.33
CA ASP A 88 10.98 -8.90 0.49
C ASP A 88 10.87 -7.42 0.11
N CYS A 89 11.04 -6.56 1.09
CA CYS A 89 10.97 -5.11 0.95
C CYS A 89 12.30 -4.57 0.39
N SER A 90 12.22 -3.52 -0.43
CA SER A 90 13.41 -2.78 -0.87
C SER A 90 14.14 -2.12 0.31
N VAL A 91 15.48 -2.10 0.26
CA VAL A 91 16.35 -1.49 1.29
C VAL A 91 16.22 0.04 1.34
N LEU A 92 15.69 0.66 0.28
CA LEU A 92 15.54 2.11 0.17
C LEU A 92 14.50 2.71 1.13
N ARG A 93 13.61 1.89 1.71
CA ARG A 93 12.53 2.34 2.60
C ARG A 93 12.28 1.32 3.70
N GLY A 94 11.87 1.80 4.87
CA GLY A 94 11.54 0.94 6.01
C GLY A 94 10.31 0.07 5.78
N ILE A 95 10.20 -1.03 6.52
CA ILE A 95 9.02 -1.92 6.51
C ILE A 95 7.72 -1.15 6.82
N GLY A 96 7.81 -0.09 7.64
CA GLY A 96 6.69 0.80 7.96
C GLY A 96 5.99 1.39 6.73
N TYR A 97 6.73 1.62 5.63
CA TYR A 97 6.19 2.12 4.36
C TYR A 97 5.11 1.23 3.78
N TYR A 98 5.30 -0.09 3.87
CA TYR A 98 4.39 -1.12 3.36
C TYR A 98 3.28 -1.41 4.37
N LEU A 99 3.64 -1.48 5.66
CA LEU A 99 2.72 -1.82 6.75
C LEU A 99 1.57 -0.82 6.86
N GLU A 100 1.83 0.48 6.73
CA GLU A 100 0.79 1.53 6.77
C GLU A 100 -0.35 1.27 5.76
N SER A 101 0.01 0.87 4.55
CA SER A 101 -0.96 0.58 3.49
C SER A 101 -1.71 -0.72 3.75
N LEU A 102 -1.04 -1.74 4.29
CA LEU A 102 -1.66 -3.01 4.64
C LEU A 102 -2.66 -2.85 5.78
N LEU A 103 -2.36 -2.03 6.78
CA LEU A 103 -3.29 -1.73 7.89
C LEU A 103 -4.60 -1.11 7.39
N CYS A 104 -4.54 -0.32 6.31
CA CYS A 104 -5.73 0.26 5.68
C CYS A 104 -6.57 -0.77 4.90
N LEU A 105 -5.92 -1.79 4.32
CA LEU A 105 -6.57 -2.80 3.47
C LEU A 105 -7.03 -4.05 4.24
N ALA A 106 -6.33 -4.40 5.32
CA ALA A 106 -6.57 -5.59 6.14
C ALA A 106 -8.03 -5.81 6.58
N PRO A 107 -8.82 -4.80 7.02
CA PRO A 107 -10.20 -5.04 7.45
C PRO A 107 -11.16 -5.41 6.31
N PHE A 108 -10.75 -5.20 5.05
CA PHE A 108 -11.57 -5.48 3.87
C PHE A 108 -11.21 -6.79 3.17
N MET A 109 -10.23 -7.54 3.69
CA MET A 109 -9.79 -8.79 3.10
C MET A 109 -10.76 -9.93 3.45
N LYS A 110 -10.97 -10.85 2.51
CA LYS A 110 -11.81 -12.04 2.70
C LYS A 110 -11.28 -12.96 3.82
N HIS A 111 -9.95 -13.08 3.92
CA HIS A 111 -9.27 -13.90 4.91
C HIS A 111 -8.31 -13.06 5.77
N PRO A 112 -8.05 -13.46 7.04
CA PRO A 112 -7.12 -12.74 7.89
C PRO A 112 -5.72 -12.72 7.26
N LEU A 113 -5.11 -11.53 7.21
CA LEU A 113 -3.78 -11.33 6.65
C LEU A 113 -2.71 -11.76 7.66
N LYS A 114 -1.87 -12.72 7.25
CA LYS A 114 -0.62 -13.07 7.91
C LYS A 114 0.50 -12.71 6.96
N ILE A 115 1.32 -11.72 7.30
CA ILE A 115 2.38 -11.26 6.41
C ILE A 115 3.74 -11.29 7.11
N VAL A 116 4.73 -11.81 6.38
CA VAL A 116 6.14 -11.78 6.75
C VAL A 116 6.82 -10.75 5.86
N LEU A 117 7.27 -9.64 6.45
CA LEU A 117 7.99 -8.59 5.76
C LEU A 117 9.48 -8.70 6.11
N ARG A 118 10.32 -8.84 5.09
CA ARG A 118 11.78 -8.90 5.24
C ARG A 118 12.40 -7.63 4.69
N GLY A 119 13.14 -6.89 5.50
CA GLY A 119 13.74 -5.62 5.08
C GLY A 119 14.22 -4.79 6.25
N VAL A 120 14.46 -3.50 5.98
CA VAL A 120 14.96 -2.56 6.98
C VAL A 120 13.85 -2.21 7.97
N THR A 121 14.05 -2.53 9.25
CA THR A 121 13.07 -2.28 10.32
C THR A 121 13.16 -0.87 10.91
N ASN A 122 14.31 -0.21 10.76
CA ASN A 122 14.60 1.11 11.31
C ASN A 122 15.09 2.05 10.22
N ASP A 123 14.30 3.09 9.95
CA ASP A 123 14.65 4.21 9.06
C ASP A 123 14.19 5.50 9.76
N GLN A 124 14.91 6.60 9.59
CA GLN A 124 14.56 7.89 10.22
C GLN A 124 13.39 8.59 9.52
N ILE A 125 13.11 8.20 8.27
CA ILE A 125 12.13 8.85 7.40
C ILE A 125 10.74 8.22 7.55
N ASP A 126 10.68 6.90 7.80
CA ASP A 126 9.45 6.13 7.96
C ASP A 126 9.18 5.83 9.44
N PRO A 127 7.90 5.63 9.85
CA PRO A 127 7.62 5.20 11.21
C PRO A 127 8.32 3.87 11.48
N SER A 128 9.33 3.91 12.36
CA SER A 128 10.07 2.73 12.76
C SER A 128 9.13 1.76 13.49
N VAL A 129 9.40 0.46 13.33
CA VAL A 129 8.62 -0.62 13.95
C VAL A 129 8.92 -0.75 15.46
N SER A 130 9.67 0.20 16.02
CA SER A 130 10.06 0.22 17.43
C SER A 130 8.86 0.48 18.34
N ILE A 131 8.68 -0.46 19.27
CA ILE A 131 7.70 -0.46 20.36
C ILE A 131 8.14 0.58 21.40
N GLU A 132 8.03 1.86 21.04
CA GLU A 132 8.27 2.96 21.97
C GLU A 132 6.95 3.71 22.16
N ASN A 133 6.18 3.24 23.15
CA ASN A 133 5.18 3.99 23.90
C ASN A 133 4.47 5.13 23.15
N LYS A 134 3.71 4.78 22.10
CA LYS A 134 2.62 5.64 21.63
C LYS A 134 1.29 5.09 22.15
N PRO A 135 0.55 5.81 23.03
CA PRO A 135 -0.67 5.32 23.69
C PRO A 135 -1.83 4.95 22.75
N TRP A 136 -1.67 5.15 21.44
CA TRP A 136 -2.74 5.11 20.45
C TRP A 136 -2.81 3.82 19.64
N CYS A 137 -1.91 2.86 19.85
CA CYS A 137 -1.89 1.59 19.12
C CYS A 137 -1.94 0.39 20.07
N GLY A 138 -3.02 0.29 20.86
CA GLY A 138 -3.36 -0.96 21.53
C GLY A 138 -3.78 -1.99 20.48
N PHE A 139 -3.07 -3.13 20.41
CA PHE A 139 -3.24 -4.24 19.46
C PHE A 139 -2.57 -4.10 18.08
N CYS A 140 -1.25 -3.89 18.05
CA CYS A 140 -0.43 -4.55 17.02
C CYS A 140 0.69 -5.30 17.75
N PHE A 141 0.50 -6.59 18.00
CA PHE A 141 1.55 -7.44 18.55
C PHE A 141 2.54 -7.72 17.41
N VAL A 142 3.46 -6.78 17.21
CA VAL A 142 4.62 -6.97 16.34
C VAL A 142 5.63 -7.77 17.14
N SER A 143 5.76 -9.06 16.86
CA SER A 143 6.83 -9.87 17.45
C SER A 143 8.02 -9.82 16.49
N CYS A 144 8.95 -8.90 16.76
CA CYS A 144 10.26 -8.85 16.11
C CYS A 144 11.28 -9.61 16.98
N HIS A 145 11.36 -10.92 16.83
CA HIS A 145 12.56 -11.66 17.21
C HIS A 145 13.19 -12.21 15.92
N ASN A 146 14.40 -11.77 15.60
CA ASN A 146 15.16 -12.01 14.35
C ASN A 146 14.77 -11.08 13.15
N PRO A 147 15.57 -10.95 12.06
CA PRO A 147 15.38 -9.92 11.01
C PRO A 147 14.11 -10.11 10.15
N THR A 148 13.31 -11.11 10.49
CA THR A 148 12.01 -11.43 9.92
C THR A 148 10.92 -10.86 10.82
N CYS A 149 10.24 -9.82 10.38
CA CYS A 149 9.10 -9.27 11.11
C CYS A 149 7.83 -10.03 10.69
N GLU A 150 7.34 -10.92 11.55
CA GLU A 150 6.02 -11.54 11.38
C GLU A 150 4.94 -10.64 11.99
N THR A 151 3.99 -10.21 11.17
CA THR A 151 2.86 -9.40 11.66
C THR A 151 1.54 -10.11 11.41
N LYS A 152 0.83 -10.39 12.50
CA LYS A 152 -0.60 -10.73 12.46
C LYS A 152 -1.37 -9.43 12.61
N VAL A 153 -1.99 -8.95 11.52
CA VAL A 153 -2.83 -7.76 11.58
C VAL A 153 -4.16 -8.15 12.21
N PRO A 154 -4.52 -7.64 13.40
CA PRO A 154 -5.76 -8.03 14.05
C PRO A 154 -6.97 -7.45 13.31
N HIS A 155 -8.10 -8.14 13.43
CA HIS A 155 -9.35 -7.86 12.73
C HIS A 155 -10.02 -6.52 13.09
N LYS A 156 -9.44 -5.74 14.02
CA LYS A 156 -9.97 -4.46 14.50
C LYS A 156 -8.87 -3.40 14.48
N ALA A 157 -8.66 -2.77 13.32
CA ALA A 157 -7.73 -1.64 13.20
C ALA A 157 -8.46 -0.31 13.49
N PHE A 158 -8.22 0.27 14.67
CA PHE A 158 -8.77 1.56 15.10
C PHE A 158 -8.20 2.78 14.35
N TYR A 159 -7.18 2.58 13.51
CA TYR A 159 -6.60 3.58 12.60
C TYR A 159 -7.57 4.05 11.50
N PHE A 160 -8.68 3.32 11.34
CA PHE A 160 -9.74 3.61 10.38
C PHE A 160 -10.34 5.01 10.57
N LYS A 161 -10.35 5.56 11.78
CA LYS A 161 -11.07 6.80 12.06
C LYS A 161 -10.37 8.05 11.52
N CYS A 162 -9.04 8.10 11.40
CA CYS A 162 -8.34 9.27 10.87
C CYS A 162 -8.30 9.32 9.34
N ILE A 163 -8.05 8.18 8.67
CA ILE A 163 -7.94 8.13 7.20
C ILE A 163 -9.32 8.15 6.53
N PHE A 164 -10.32 7.50 7.14
CA PHE A 164 -11.69 7.53 6.61
C PHE A 164 -12.30 8.94 6.71
N LEU A 165 -11.94 9.74 7.73
CA LEU A 165 -12.38 11.13 7.84
C LEU A 165 -11.78 12.02 6.74
N LEU A 166 -10.50 11.81 6.39
CA LEU A 166 -9.83 12.52 5.29
C LEU A 166 -10.39 12.14 3.91
N LEU A 167 -10.82 10.90 3.74
CA LEU A 167 -11.44 10.42 2.49
C LEU A 167 -12.88 10.87 2.30
N PHE A 168 -13.66 10.93 3.39
CA PHE A 168 -15.02 11.45 3.33
C PHE A 168 -15.04 12.97 3.13
N THR A 169 -14.10 13.70 3.75
CA THR A 169 -13.99 15.16 3.57
C THR A 169 -13.55 15.56 2.16
N LEU A 170 -12.70 14.78 1.49
CA LEU A 170 -12.33 15.02 0.09
C LEU A 170 -13.41 14.65 -0.93
N ARG A 171 -14.43 13.88 -0.55
CA ARG A 171 -15.57 13.49 -1.41
C ARG A 171 -16.81 14.37 -1.22
N PHE A 172 -16.75 15.43 -0.39
CA PHE A 172 -17.85 16.35 -0.09
C PHE A 172 -17.52 17.85 -0.26
N ARG A 173 -16.47 18.20 -1.00
CA ARG A 173 -16.40 19.52 -1.64
C ARG A 173 -16.65 19.32 -3.13
N GLY A 174 -17.92 19.50 -3.50
CA GLY A 174 -18.36 19.60 -4.88
C GLY A 174 -17.79 20.84 -5.57
#